data_AF-A0A5N6WFI7-F1
#
_entry.id   AF-A0A5N6WFI7-F1
#
_cell.length_a   1.000
_cell.length_b   1.000
_cell.length_c   1.000
_cell.angle_alpha   90.00
_cell.angle_beta   90.00
_cell.angle_gamma   90.00
#
_symmetry.space_group_name_H-M   'P 1'
#
loop_
_entity.id
_entity.type
_entity.pdbx_description
1 polymer ?
#
loop_
_entity_poly.entity_id
_entity_poly.type
_entity_poly.pdbx_seq_one_letter_code
_entity_poly.pdbx_strand_id
1 'polypeptide(L)'
;MSFPEVTAANVAEVLQNDRMVKVAGVDVDGQRRGKLMKKSKFLSIATGGFGFCSNIFGWDQQDMDYPKELAICNEENGYRDLIAVPDLSSFRRILWENNVPFFLVSFLDPDTREPVCACPRGLLKNATAKVEAAGECRIALQCSEAKDMADKASVFKYVIKAYGIKHGITPCFMAKPRQGLPGNGGYMNISLITADGKNAFTRDIPDPSPPYPDVAHLSDLGLLTGLLDIMPLFAPTINSYKRLVEDFSAPNTVSWGLEHRAESIQLITPATANANTTRFEIRVPGADANPHFVLAAIIALGWFGVEKKLEIPVPPLPKGEDMSGASVKSMPLAKSLKEVVTKFTRPDSVAREVFGDSFVEHFGGTREHEIRLWEEAVTDWEVRRYIETV
;
A
#
# COMPACT_ATOMS: atom_id res chain seq x y z
N MET A 1 -6.93 -19.49 20.06
CA MET A 1 -5.83 -19.75 21.02
C MET A 1 -4.53 -19.37 20.35
N SER A 2 -3.80 -18.36 20.85
CA SER A 2 -2.45 -18.06 20.34
C SER A 2 -1.45 -19.04 20.97
N PHE A 3 -0.66 -19.72 20.14
CA PHE A 3 0.47 -20.50 20.63
C PHE A 3 1.54 -19.53 21.18
N PRO A 4 2.32 -19.94 22.20
CA PRO A 4 3.42 -19.13 22.69
C PRO A 4 4.43 -18.90 21.57
N GLU A 5 5.06 -17.72 21.57
CA GLU A 5 6.19 -17.44 20.69
C GLU A 5 7.36 -18.35 21.08
N VAL A 6 7.89 -19.12 20.11
CA VAL A 6 8.98 -20.07 20.34
C VAL A 6 10.26 -19.52 19.72
N THR A 7 11.30 -19.45 20.55
CA THR A 7 12.63 -18.94 20.21
C THR A 7 13.69 -19.97 20.59
N ALA A 8 14.92 -19.78 20.13
CA ALA A 8 16.03 -20.66 20.51
C ALA A 8 16.28 -20.69 22.02
N ALA A 9 15.93 -19.61 22.74
CA ALA A 9 16.10 -19.50 24.18
C ALA A 9 15.05 -20.28 24.98
N ASN A 10 13.80 -20.36 24.49
CA ASN A 10 12.69 -20.95 25.26
C ASN A 10 12.19 -22.31 24.73
N VAL A 11 12.65 -22.76 23.55
CA VAL A 11 12.12 -23.98 22.91
C VAL A 11 12.24 -25.23 23.79
N ALA A 12 13.30 -25.34 24.60
CA ALA A 12 13.46 -26.44 25.54
C ALA A 12 12.39 -26.44 26.64
N GLU A 13 12.03 -25.27 27.14
CA GLU A 13 10.99 -25.06 28.15
C GLU A 13 9.59 -25.32 27.57
N VAL A 14 9.32 -24.79 26.37
CA VAL A 14 8.04 -24.99 25.67
C VAL A 14 7.76 -26.48 25.42
N LEU A 15 8.82 -27.25 25.15
CA LEU A 15 8.76 -28.69 24.88
C LEU A 15 9.05 -29.55 26.12
N GLN A 16 9.03 -28.99 27.34
CA GLN A 16 9.45 -29.71 28.55
C GLN A 16 8.66 -31.02 28.77
N ASN A 17 7.36 -30.99 28.47
CA ASN A 17 6.44 -32.12 28.63
C ASN A 17 6.34 -33.03 27.40
N ASP A 18 7.04 -32.70 26.31
CA ASP A 18 7.00 -33.47 25.07
C ASP A 18 8.15 -34.48 25.00
N ARG A 19 7.88 -35.62 24.35
CA ARG A 19 8.90 -36.68 24.10
C ARG A 19 9.37 -36.69 22.65
N MET A 20 8.49 -36.31 21.72
CA MET A 20 8.71 -36.36 20.28
C MET A 20 8.29 -35.04 19.66
N VAL A 21 8.92 -34.68 18.55
CA VAL A 21 8.62 -33.49 17.76
C VAL A 21 8.50 -33.92 16.30
N LYS A 22 7.47 -33.44 15.61
CA LYS A 22 7.31 -33.64 14.18
C LYS A 22 7.87 -32.44 13.44
N VAL A 23 8.65 -32.69 12.40
CA VAL A 23 9.09 -31.63 11.48
C VAL A 23 8.69 -32.00 10.07
N ALA A 24 8.27 -31.03 9.26
CA ALA A 24 8.00 -31.26 7.86
C ALA A 24 8.41 -30.07 6.99
N GLY A 25 8.95 -30.39 5.82
CA GLY A 25 9.09 -29.43 4.73
C GLY A 25 7.87 -29.49 3.82
N VAL A 26 7.78 -28.52 2.93
CA VAL A 26 6.77 -28.50 1.86
C VAL A 26 7.50 -28.76 0.55
N ASP A 27 7.08 -29.77 -0.20
CA ASP A 27 7.62 -30.05 -1.53
C ASP A 27 7.04 -29.12 -2.61
N VAL A 28 7.45 -29.30 -3.87
CA VAL A 28 7.03 -28.46 -5.00
C VAL A 28 5.52 -28.51 -5.25
N ASP A 29 4.87 -29.60 -4.86
CA ASP A 29 3.45 -29.85 -5.03
C ASP A 29 2.60 -29.40 -3.83
N GLY A 30 3.23 -28.85 -2.79
CA GLY A 30 2.55 -28.40 -1.58
C GLY A 30 2.29 -29.51 -0.56
N GLN A 31 2.82 -30.72 -0.78
CA GLN A 31 2.69 -31.81 0.18
C GLN A 31 3.68 -31.63 1.33
N ARG A 32 3.24 -31.98 2.53
CA ARG A 32 4.07 -31.91 3.74
C ARG A 32 4.85 -33.21 3.89
N ARG A 33 6.15 -33.17 3.61
CA ARG A 33 7.06 -34.31 3.73
C ARG A 33 7.90 -34.15 5.00
N GLY A 34 7.84 -35.12 5.91
CA GLY A 34 8.39 -34.92 7.24
C GLY A 34 8.64 -36.21 8.02
N LYS A 35 9.18 -36.05 9.22
CA LYS A 35 9.46 -37.16 10.13
C LYS A 35 9.18 -36.78 11.58
N LEU A 36 8.85 -37.79 12.37
CA LEU A 36 8.77 -37.69 13.82
C LEU A 36 10.14 -38.00 14.42
N MET A 37 10.63 -37.17 15.33
CA MET A 37 11.94 -37.35 15.96
C MET A 37 11.89 -37.15 17.47
N LYS A 38 12.85 -37.74 18.19
CA LYS A 38 12.98 -37.55 19.64
C LYS A 38 13.26 -36.09 19.98
N LYS A 39 12.67 -35.58 21.07
CA LYS A 39 12.90 -34.20 21.55
C LYS A 39 14.38 -33.85 21.67
N SER A 40 15.19 -34.73 22.25
CA SER A 40 16.63 -34.51 22.40
C SER A 40 17.35 -34.27 21.06
N LYS A 41 16.95 -35.00 20.01
CA LYS A 41 17.50 -34.81 18.66
C LYS A 41 17.00 -33.51 18.04
N PHE A 42 15.73 -33.15 18.24
CA PHE A 42 15.18 -31.88 17.76
C PHE A 42 15.92 -30.69 18.39
N LEU A 43 16.12 -30.70 19.71
CA LEU A 43 16.82 -29.62 20.41
C LEU A 43 18.26 -29.44 19.92
N SER A 44 18.96 -30.53 19.56
CA SER A 44 20.33 -30.44 19.03
C SER A 44 20.43 -29.86 17.62
N ILE A 45 19.32 -29.79 16.87
CA ILE A 45 19.28 -29.34 15.46
C ILE A 45 18.42 -28.09 15.27
N ALA A 46 17.78 -27.58 16.32
CA ALA A 46 16.77 -26.53 16.26
C ALA A 46 17.27 -25.25 15.56
N THR A 47 18.56 -24.96 15.65
CA THR A 47 19.21 -23.82 14.99
C THR A 47 20.19 -24.23 13.89
N GLY A 48 20.89 -25.35 14.07
CA GLY A 48 21.94 -25.81 13.14
C GLY A 48 21.41 -26.54 11.89
N GLY A 49 20.17 -27.02 11.93
CA GLY A 49 19.58 -27.85 10.89
C GLY A 49 20.05 -29.30 10.92
N PHE A 50 19.57 -30.10 9.97
CA PHE A 50 19.90 -31.51 9.83
C PHE A 50 19.80 -31.97 8.37
N GLY A 51 20.48 -33.07 8.03
CA GLY A 51 20.42 -33.68 6.69
C GLY A 51 19.01 -34.19 6.35
N PHE A 52 18.55 -33.85 5.15
CA PHE A 52 17.29 -34.30 4.58
C PHE A 52 17.49 -34.66 3.11
N CYS A 53 17.01 -35.84 2.71
CA CYS A 53 17.17 -36.35 1.35
C CYS A 53 16.60 -35.39 0.30
N SER A 54 17.39 -35.09 -0.74
CA SER A 54 16.99 -34.22 -1.86
C SER A 54 15.86 -34.78 -2.70
N ASN A 55 15.55 -36.09 -2.60
CA ASN A 55 14.41 -36.72 -3.26
C ASN A 55 13.07 -36.08 -2.89
N ILE A 56 12.97 -35.32 -1.80
CA ILE A 56 11.78 -34.49 -1.53
C ILE A 56 11.41 -33.59 -2.73
N PHE A 57 12.38 -33.21 -3.55
CA PHE A 57 12.20 -32.44 -4.79
C PHE A 57 12.51 -33.26 -6.06
N GLY A 58 12.63 -34.59 -5.93
CA GLY A 58 12.95 -35.52 -7.02
C GLY A 58 11.80 -36.47 -7.40
N TRP A 59 10.66 -36.38 -6.70
CA TRP A 59 9.49 -37.24 -6.91
C TRP A 59 8.18 -36.44 -7.00
N ASP A 60 7.13 -37.05 -7.54
CA ASP A 60 5.81 -36.45 -7.66
C ASP A 60 4.91 -36.68 -6.42
N GLN A 61 3.66 -36.23 -6.52
CA GLN A 61 2.65 -36.37 -5.46
C GLN A 61 2.35 -37.81 -5.04
N GLN A 62 2.69 -38.80 -5.88
CA GLN A 62 2.48 -40.23 -5.67
C GLN A 62 3.77 -40.96 -5.27
N ASP A 63 4.83 -40.22 -4.94
CA ASP A 63 6.14 -40.76 -4.58
C ASP A 63 6.82 -41.51 -5.73
N MET A 64 6.51 -41.13 -6.98
CA MET A 64 7.20 -41.63 -8.18
C MET A 64 8.31 -40.67 -8.59
N ASP A 65 9.51 -41.21 -8.86
CA ASP A 65 10.65 -40.41 -9.30
C ASP A 65 10.35 -39.71 -10.64
N TYR A 66 10.76 -38.45 -10.75
CA TYR A 66 10.67 -37.76 -12.02
C TYR A 66 11.63 -38.40 -13.04
N PRO A 67 11.19 -38.66 -14.28
CA PRO A 67 12.04 -39.29 -15.31
C PRO A 67 13.17 -38.38 -15.78
N LYS A 68 13.10 -37.08 -15.46
CA LYS A 68 14.11 -36.08 -15.78
C LYS A 68 14.91 -35.78 -14.52
N GLU A 69 16.23 -35.90 -14.62
CA GLU A 69 17.17 -35.41 -13.62
C GLU A 69 16.95 -33.91 -13.35
N LEU A 70 16.73 -33.55 -12.08
CA LEU A 70 16.41 -32.18 -11.67
C LEU A 70 17.60 -31.53 -10.98
N ALA A 71 17.71 -30.20 -11.07
CA ALA A 71 18.88 -29.46 -10.59
C ALA A 71 19.25 -29.71 -9.10
N ILE A 72 18.28 -30.09 -8.25
CA ILE A 72 18.51 -30.32 -6.82
C ILE A 72 18.76 -31.80 -6.51
N CYS A 73 18.05 -32.70 -7.19
CA CYS A 73 18.09 -34.13 -6.98
C CYS A 73 18.59 -34.75 -8.30
N ASN A 74 19.90 -34.99 -8.39
CA ASN A 74 20.49 -35.58 -9.59
C ASN A 74 21.73 -36.44 -9.33
N GLU A 75 22.05 -37.26 -10.32
CA GLU A 75 23.23 -38.12 -10.31
C GLU A 75 24.56 -37.34 -10.25
N GLU A 76 24.67 -36.19 -10.94
CA GLU A 76 25.90 -35.38 -10.97
C GLU A 76 26.31 -34.89 -9.57
N ASN A 77 25.34 -34.58 -8.72
CA ASN A 77 25.58 -34.18 -7.32
C ASN A 77 25.51 -35.35 -6.33
N GLY A 78 25.32 -36.58 -6.83
CA GLY A 78 25.27 -37.81 -6.04
C GLY A 78 24.05 -37.92 -5.12
N TYR A 79 22.91 -37.31 -5.49
CA TYR A 79 21.69 -37.29 -4.68
C TYR A 79 21.94 -36.78 -3.25
N ARG A 80 22.78 -35.74 -3.14
CA ARG A 80 23.24 -35.23 -1.84
C ARG A 80 22.09 -34.77 -0.94
N ASP A 81 22.30 -34.88 0.36
CA ASP A 81 21.37 -34.35 1.36
C ASP A 81 21.33 -32.81 1.34
N LEU A 82 20.15 -32.26 1.58
CA LEU A 82 19.91 -30.84 1.85
C LEU A 82 20.03 -30.57 3.35
N ILE A 83 20.20 -29.29 3.72
CA ILE A 83 20.10 -28.87 5.12
C ILE A 83 18.66 -28.40 5.39
N ALA A 84 17.92 -29.19 6.17
CA ALA A 84 16.61 -28.79 6.69
C ALA A 84 16.78 -28.03 8.02
N VAL A 85 16.37 -26.77 8.04
CA VAL A 85 16.43 -25.92 9.25
C VAL A 85 15.02 -25.68 9.79
N PRO A 86 14.71 -26.09 11.03
CA PRO A 86 13.43 -25.78 11.66
C PRO A 86 13.21 -24.27 11.81
N ASP A 87 11.99 -23.84 11.50
CA ASP A 87 11.53 -22.48 11.77
C ASP A 87 10.74 -22.47 13.09
N LEU A 88 11.35 -21.95 14.15
CA LEU A 88 10.75 -21.94 15.48
C LEU A 88 9.46 -21.10 15.55
N SER A 89 9.33 -20.06 14.72
CA SER A 89 8.11 -19.25 14.65
C SER A 89 6.91 -20.01 14.08
N SER A 90 7.17 -21.11 13.36
CA SER A 90 6.15 -21.97 12.78
C SER A 90 5.55 -22.98 13.77
N PHE A 91 5.95 -22.94 15.05
CA PHE A 91 5.48 -23.86 16.08
C PHE A 91 3.95 -23.98 16.13
N ARG A 92 3.45 -25.20 15.99
CA ARG A 92 2.03 -25.55 16.20
C ARG A 92 1.95 -26.89 16.93
N ARG A 93 0.77 -27.24 17.43
CA ARG A 93 0.49 -28.61 17.89
C ARG A 93 -0.57 -29.26 17.00
N ILE A 94 -0.34 -30.52 16.64
CA ILE A 94 -1.27 -31.30 15.82
C ILE A 94 -2.23 -32.02 16.77
N LEU A 95 -3.43 -31.45 16.95
CA LEU A 95 -4.39 -31.90 17.96
C LEU A 95 -4.80 -33.37 17.78
N TRP A 96 -5.02 -33.81 16.55
CA TRP A 96 -5.43 -35.18 16.22
C TRP A 96 -4.28 -36.20 16.22
N GLU A 97 -3.02 -35.76 16.34
CA GLU A 97 -1.85 -36.64 16.51
C GLU A 97 -1.35 -36.58 17.96
N ASN A 98 -2.25 -36.76 18.93
CA ASN A 98 -1.94 -36.69 20.36
C ASN A 98 -1.24 -35.39 20.77
N ASN A 99 -1.66 -34.26 20.19
CA ASN A 99 -1.15 -32.93 20.48
C ASN A 99 0.38 -32.78 20.25
N VAL A 100 0.94 -33.56 19.31
CA VAL A 100 2.38 -33.56 19.00
C VAL A 100 2.84 -32.17 18.54
N PRO A 101 3.96 -31.66 19.09
CA PRO A 101 4.56 -30.41 18.64
C PRO A 101 5.11 -30.55 17.22
N PHE A 102 4.85 -29.53 16.40
CA PHE A 102 5.13 -29.50 14.97
C PHE A 102 5.84 -28.22 14.57
N PHE A 103 6.87 -28.36 13.73
CA PHE A 103 7.60 -27.25 13.12
C PHE A 103 7.74 -27.47 11.61
N LEU A 104 7.62 -26.40 10.85
CA LEU A 104 8.02 -26.38 9.45
C LEU A 104 9.55 -26.24 9.35
N VAL A 105 10.13 -26.81 8.30
CA VAL A 105 11.54 -26.61 7.96
C VAL A 105 11.68 -25.86 6.63
N SER A 106 12.78 -25.13 6.49
CA SER A 106 13.26 -24.61 5.22
C SER A 106 14.46 -25.42 4.75
N PHE A 107 14.51 -25.72 3.44
CA PHE A 107 15.63 -26.44 2.84
C PHE A 107 16.67 -25.47 2.28
N LEU A 108 17.91 -25.66 2.71
CA LEU A 108 19.06 -24.88 2.31
C LEU A 108 20.05 -25.77 1.57
N ASP A 109 20.76 -25.17 0.63
CA ASP A 109 21.89 -25.80 -0.04
C ASP A 109 23.03 -26.03 0.98
N PRO A 110 23.65 -27.23 0.99
CA PRO A 110 24.63 -27.59 2.00
C PRO A 110 25.89 -26.74 1.98
N ASP A 111 26.29 -26.22 0.82
CA ASP A 111 27.52 -25.46 0.64
C ASP A 111 27.29 -23.97 0.90
N THR A 112 26.27 -23.41 0.24
CA THR A 112 26.00 -21.97 0.26
C THR A 112 25.18 -21.52 1.46
N ARG A 113 24.46 -22.45 2.13
CA ARG A 113 23.45 -22.16 3.16
C ARG A 113 22.29 -21.27 2.69
N GLU A 114 22.18 -21.04 1.38
CA GLU A 114 21.07 -20.31 0.79
C GLU A 114 19.86 -21.23 0.55
N PRO A 115 18.62 -20.71 0.55
CA PRO A 115 17.46 -21.53 0.25
C PRO A 115 17.53 -22.12 -1.16
N VAL A 116 17.32 -23.45 -1.28
CA VAL A 116 17.28 -24.10 -2.59
C VAL A 116 16.10 -23.58 -3.41
N CYS A 117 16.25 -23.50 -4.74
CA CYS A 117 15.26 -22.87 -5.61
C CYS A 117 13.89 -23.56 -5.60
N ALA A 118 13.83 -24.87 -5.33
CA ALA A 118 12.57 -25.61 -5.22
C ALA A 118 11.91 -25.53 -3.84
N CYS A 119 12.58 -24.97 -2.82
CA CYS A 119 12.00 -24.80 -1.48
C CYS A 119 10.93 -23.70 -1.53
N PRO A 120 9.63 -24.00 -1.39
CA PRO A 120 8.59 -22.98 -1.55
C PRO A 120 8.70 -21.86 -0.52
N ARG A 121 9.09 -22.21 0.72
CA ARG A 121 9.34 -21.25 1.81
C ARG A 121 10.55 -20.35 1.49
N GLY A 122 11.60 -20.94 0.92
CA GLY A 122 12.81 -20.23 0.50
C GLY A 122 12.54 -19.25 -0.64
N LEU A 123 11.80 -19.70 -1.66
CA LEU A 123 11.41 -18.89 -2.79
C LEU A 123 10.56 -17.69 -2.36
N LEU A 124 9.57 -17.91 -1.47
CA LEU A 124 8.76 -16.83 -0.91
C LEU A 124 9.62 -15.83 -0.11
N LYS A 125 10.54 -16.32 0.72
CA LYS A 125 11.48 -15.46 1.47
C LYS A 125 12.31 -14.60 0.53
N ASN A 126 12.85 -15.17 -0.54
CA ASN A 126 13.65 -14.44 -1.52
C ASN A 126 12.83 -13.41 -2.31
N ALA A 127 11.58 -13.75 -2.66
CA ALA A 127 10.68 -12.83 -3.34
C ALA A 127 10.29 -11.64 -2.44
N THR A 128 9.99 -11.91 -1.17
CA THR A 128 9.61 -10.86 -0.19
C THR A 128 10.79 -9.98 0.19
N ALA A 129 12.00 -10.54 0.33
CA ALA A 129 13.22 -9.77 0.59
C ALA A 129 13.50 -8.71 -0.50
N LYS A 130 13.16 -8.98 -1.77
CA LYS A 130 13.27 -8.00 -2.86
C LYS A 130 12.30 -6.83 -2.68
N VAL A 131 11.09 -7.09 -2.18
CA VAL A 131 10.10 -6.05 -1.88
C VAL A 131 10.53 -5.25 -0.66
N GLU A 132 11.03 -5.92 0.38
CA GLU A 132 11.59 -5.26 1.57
C GLU A 132 12.78 -4.35 1.22
N ALA A 133 13.67 -4.80 0.33
CA ALA A 133 14.81 -4.02 -0.15
C ALA A 133 14.40 -2.78 -0.97
N ALA A 134 13.23 -2.81 -1.62
CA ALA A 134 12.70 -1.64 -2.33
C ALA A 134 12.22 -0.52 -1.37
N GLY A 135 12.05 -0.81 -0.08
CA GLY A 135 11.73 0.18 0.97
C GLY A 135 10.34 0.82 0.87
N GLU A 136 9.55 0.49 -0.16
CA GLU A 136 8.19 0.96 -0.35
C GLU A 136 7.18 -0.07 0.16
N CYS A 137 6.38 0.30 1.17
CA CYS A 137 5.30 -0.52 1.69
C CYS A 137 3.97 0.23 1.54
N ARG A 138 2.97 -0.40 0.92
CA ARG A 138 1.61 0.12 0.83
C ARG A 138 0.69 -0.71 1.72
N ILE A 139 -0.07 -0.03 2.58
CA ILE A 139 -1.06 -0.67 3.45
C ILE A 139 -2.39 0.02 3.18
N ALA A 140 -3.40 -0.78 2.83
CA ALA A 140 -4.77 -0.32 2.66
C ALA A 140 -5.54 -0.50 3.98
N LEU A 141 -6.23 0.55 4.42
CA LEU A 141 -7.15 0.46 5.56
C LEU A 141 -8.52 0.01 5.06
N GLN A 142 -9.16 -0.88 5.81
CA GLN A 142 -10.52 -1.32 5.51
C GLN A 142 -11.49 -0.13 5.59
N CYS A 143 -12.33 0.04 4.56
CA CYS A 143 -13.29 1.13 4.47
C CYS A 143 -14.23 1.17 5.68
N SER A 144 -14.55 2.37 6.13
CA SER A 144 -15.47 2.67 7.23
C SER A 144 -16.07 4.06 7.05
N GLU A 145 -16.98 4.46 7.93
CA GLU A 145 -17.52 5.82 7.93
C GLU A 145 -16.41 6.89 8.01
N ALA A 146 -16.65 8.05 7.41
CA ALA A 146 -15.62 9.06 7.17
C ALA A 146 -14.88 9.50 8.45
N LYS A 147 -15.61 9.73 9.55
CA LYS A 147 -15.01 10.10 10.84
C LYS A 147 -14.07 9.00 11.36
N ASP A 148 -14.56 7.77 11.44
CA ASP A 148 -13.79 6.61 11.92
C ASP A 148 -12.59 6.32 11.00
N MET A 149 -12.74 6.52 9.68
CA MET A 149 -11.63 6.40 8.73
C MET A 149 -10.56 7.46 8.98
N ALA A 150 -10.94 8.71 9.27
CA ALA A 150 -9.99 9.76 9.59
C ALA A 150 -9.19 9.45 10.87
N ASP A 151 -9.87 8.98 11.91
CA ASP A 151 -9.27 8.54 13.17
C ASP A 151 -8.31 7.36 12.93
N LYS A 152 -8.77 6.31 12.23
CA LYS A 152 -7.96 5.14 11.85
C LYS A 152 -6.72 5.53 11.06
N ALA A 153 -6.83 6.41 10.07
CA ALA A 153 -5.70 6.86 9.27
C ALA A 153 -4.67 7.66 10.10
N SER A 154 -5.15 8.46 11.06
CA SER A 154 -4.28 9.20 11.98
C SER A 154 -3.55 8.26 12.95
N VAL A 155 -4.29 7.35 13.58
CA VAL A 155 -3.73 6.32 14.48
C VAL A 155 -2.79 5.38 13.73
N PHE A 156 -3.10 5.01 12.50
CA PHE A 156 -2.23 4.18 11.65
C PHE A 156 -0.83 4.81 11.50
N LYS A 157 -0.75 6.10 11.15
CA LYS A 157 0.54 6.80 11.03
C LYS A 157 1.31 6.78 12.35
N TYR A 158 0.61 6.98 13.46
CA TYR A 158 1.20 6.93 14.80
C TYR A 158 1.74 5.54 15.15
N VAL A 159 0.93 4.49 14.97
CA VAL A 159 1.29 3.10 15.26
C VAL A 159 2.45 2.64 14.40
N ILE A 160 2.43 2.94 13.10
CA ILE A 160 3.52 2.56 12.19
C ILE A 160 4.83 3.21 12.62
N LYS A 161 4.82 4.52 12.93
CA LYS A 161 6.03 5.20 13.45
C LYS A 161 6.52 4.57 14.74
N ALA A 162 5.63 4.31 15.70
CA ALA A 162 5.99 3.69 16.98
C ALA A 162 6.54 2.27 16.81
N TYR A 163 5.96 1.50 15.89
CA TYR A 163 6.41 0.14 15.57
C TYR A 163 7.78 0.17 14.87
N GLY A 164 7.96 1.03 13.88
CA GLY A 164 9.23 1.17 13.16
C GLY A 164 10.40 1.43 14.08
N ILE A 165 10.24 2.33 15.07
CA ILE A 165 11.26 2.66 16.07
C ILE A 165 11.74 1.40 16.81
N LYS A 166 10.84 0.48 17.15
CA LYS A 166 11.19 -0.79 17.83
C LYS A 166 12.08 -1.71 16.98
N HIS A 167 12.07 -1.53 15.67
CA HIS A 167 12.83 -2.32 14.71
C HIS A 167 14.00 -1.54 14.08
N GLY A 168 14.34 -0.36 14.61
CA GLY A 168 15.41 0.48 14.06
C GLY A 168 15.09 1.06 12.67
N ILE A 169 13.81 1.11 12.30
CA ILE A 169 13.31 1.68 11.03
C ILE A 169 12.64 3.02 11.34
N THR A 170 12.83 4.03 10.48
CA THR A 170 12.09 5.30 10.57
C THR A 170 11.07 5.38 9.43
N PRO A 171 9.79 5.03 9.68
CA PRO A 171 8.75 5.16 8.68
C PRO A 171 8.54 6.62 8.30
N CYS A 172 8.49 6.90 7.00
CA CYS A 172 8.39 8.24 6.46
C CYS A 172 7.10 8.42 5.67
N PHE A 173 6.27 9.37 6.10
CA PHE A 173 5.03 9.74 5.41
C PHE A 173 5.17 11.05 4.62
N MET A 174 6.39 11.59 4.47
CA MET A 174 6.63 12.74 3.61
C MET A 174 6.17 12.43 2.19
N ALA A 175 5.54 13.39 1.52
CA ALA A 175 5.04 13.20 0.16
C ALA A 175 6.12 12.79 -0.84
N LYS A 176 7.33 13.33 -0.71
CA LYS A 176 8.48 13.04 -1.57
C LYS A 176 9.75 12.97 -0.71
N PRO A 177 10.08 11.79 -0.15
CA PRO A 177 11.24 11.64 0.72
C PRO A 177 12.57 11.65 -0.04
N ARG A 178 12.58 11.23 -1.31
CA ARG A 178 13.78 11.15 -2.15
C ARG A 178 13.51 11.67 -3.56
N GLN A 179 14.46 12.44 -4.10
CA GLN A 179 14.46 12.84 -5.51
C GLN A 179 14.70 11.61 -6.40
N GLY A 180 14.05 11.55 -7.57
CA GLY A 180 14.22 10.47 -8.55
C GLY A 180 13.51 9.15 -8.21
N LEU A 181 12.86 9.04 -7.04
CA LEU A 181 12.03 7.89 -6.67
C LEU A 181 10.56 8.28 -6.56
N PRO A 182 9.60 7.33 -6.64
CA PRO A 182 8.19 7.60 -6.39
C PRO A 182 7.94 8.31 -5.05
N GLY A 183 6.84 9.06 -4.97
CA GLY A 183 6.43 9.71 -3.72
C GLY A 183 5.35 8.92 -2.98
N ASN A 184 5.09 9.30 -1.72
CA ASN A 184 4.08 8.69 -0.88
C ASN A 184 2.70 9.34 -1.10
N GLY A 185 1.79 8.58 -1.71
CA GLY A 185 0.38 8.96 -1.87
C GLY A 185 -0.46 8.63 -0.64
N GLY A 186 -1.54 9.39 -0.43
CA GLY A 186 -2.55 9.15 0.60
C GLY A 186 -3.93 9.06 -0.05
N TYR A 187 -4.11 8.12 -0.98
CA TYR A 187 -5.31 8.06 -1.82
C TYR A 187 -6.57 7.80 -0.99
N MET A 188 -7.62 8.57 -1.28
CA MET A 188 -8.89 8.49 -0.57
C MET A 188 -9.94 7.86 -1.48
N ASN A 189 -10.50 6.74 -1.03
CA ASN A 189 -11.61 6.08 -1.71
C ASN A 189 -12.91 6.49 -1.01
N ILE A 190 -13.84 7.12 -1.74
CA ILE A 190 -15.10 7.62 -1.20
C ILE A 190 -16.27 6.97 -1.94
N SER A 191 -17.24 6.50 -1.18
CA SER A 191 -18.56 6.05 -1.61
C SER A 191 -19.61 6.71 -0.72
N LEU A 192 -20.75 7.10 -1.30
CA LEU A 192 -21.88 7.62 -0.54
C LEU A 192 -22.95 6.53 -0.44
N ILE A 193 -23.31 6.13 0.78
CA ILE A 193 -24.29 5.08 1.03
C ILE A 193 -25.53 5.71 1.65
N THR A 194 -26.69 5.46 1.06
CA THR A 194 -27.99 5.92 1.58
C THR A 194 -28.41 5.09 2.80
N ALA A 195 -29.38 5.59 3.57
CA ALA A 195 -29.86 4.92 4.79
C ALA A 195 -30.44 3.51 4.53
N ASP A 196 -30.93 3.23 3.32
CA ASP A 196 -31.39 1.91 2.87
C ASP A 196 -30.26 1.00 2.35
N GLY A 197 -29.00 1.44 2.47
CA GLY A 197 -27.80 0.64 2.15
C GLY A 197 -27.41 0.65 0.67
N LYS A 198 -28.02 1.51 -0.15
CA LYS A 198 -27.70 1.62 -1.58
C LYS A 198 -26.56 2.59 -1.81
N ASN A 199 -25.77 2.33 -2.86
CA ASN A 199 -24.73 3.26 -3.28
C ASN A 199 -25.36 4.43 -4.04
N ALA A 200 -25.31 5.61 -3.43
CA ALA A 200 -25.91 6.82 -3.96
C ALA A 200 -25.22 7.32 -5.24
N PHE A 201 -23.98 6.88 -5.53
CA PHE A 201 -23.29 7.24 -6.77
C PHE A 201 -23.79 6.49 -7.99
N THR A 202 -24.60 5.44 -7.83
CA THR A 202 -25.14 4.66 -8.94
C THR A 202 -26.61 4.97 -9.17
N ARG A 203 -27.03 4.95 -10.44
CA ARG A 203 -28.45 4.92 -10.82
C ARG A 203 -28.80 3.61 -11.51
N ASP A 204 -29.98 3.08 -11.18
CA ASP A 204 -30.48 1.81 -11.75
C ASP A 204 -30.81 1.95 -13.25
N ILE A 205 -31.32 3.11 -13.64
CA ILE A 205 -31.65 3.44 -15.04
C ILE A 205 -30.61 4.44 -15.55
N PRO A 206 -29.91 4.14 -16.67
CA PRO A 206 -28.96 5.07 -17.25
C PRO A 206 -29.61 6.41 -17.59
N ASP A 207 -28.87 7.50 -17.43
CA ASP A 207 -29.28 8.81 -17.92
C ASP A 207 -29.56 8.72 -19.42
N PRO A 208 -30.75 9.14 -19.91
CA PRO A 208 -31.03 9.16 -21.34
C PRO A 208 -30.23 10.23 -22.09
N SER A 209 -29.69 11.24 -21.39
CA SER A 209 -28.94 12.36 -21.97
C SER A 209 -27.81 12.81 -21.04
N PRO A 210 -26.83 11.94 -20.71
CA PRO A 210 -25.74 12.32 -19.83
C PRO A 210 -24.84 13.37 -20.50
N PRO A 211 -24.21 14.26 -19.72
CA PRO A 211 -23.24 15.21 -20.28
C PRO A 211 -22.05 14.50 -20.95
N TYR A 212 -21.72 13.29 -20.48
CA TYR A 212 -20.73 12.39 -21.08
C TYR A 212 -21.22 10.93 -21.02
N PRO A 213 -21.00 10.11 -22.06
CA PRO A 213 -21.44 8.71 -22.05
C PRO A 213 -20.95 7.92 -20.83
N ASP A 214 -19.74 8.20 -20.35
CA ASP A 214 -19.08 7.51 -19.23
C ASP A 214 -19.77 7.70 -17.87
N VAL A 215 -20.61 8.72 -17.73
CA VAL A 215 -21.35 9.01 -16.47
C VAL A 215 -22.81 8.61 -16.53
N ALA A 216 -23.25 7.93 -17.60
CA ALA A 216 -24.66 7.54 -17.78
C ALA A 216 -25.22 6.75 -16.60
N HIS A 217 -24.39 5.97 -15.90
CA HIS A 217 -24.81 5.14 -14.76
C HIS A 217 -24.55 5.79 -13.39
N LEU A 218 -24.09 7.03 -13.36
CA LEU A 218 -23.76 7.73 -12.12
C LEU A 218 -24.87 8.70 -11.76
N SER A 219 -25.19 8.87 -10.47
CA SER A 219 -26.23 9.79 -9.99
C SER A 219 -25.95 11.27 -10.35
N ASP A 220 -26.75 12.21 -9.86
CA ASP A 220 -26.40 13.63 -9.92
C ASP A 220 -25.13 13.87 -9.08
N LEU A 221 -23.97 13.74 -9.73
CA LEU A 221 -22.67 13.80 -9.10
C LEU A 221 -22.30 15.24 -8.78
N GLY A 222 -21.94 15.50 -7.53
CA GLY A 222 -21.02 16.60 -7.20
C GLY A 222 -19.59 16.11 -7.40
N LEU A 223 -19.01 16.29 -8.60
CA LEU A 223 -17.55 16.23 -8.72
C LEU A 223 -16.95 17.39 -7.92
N LEU A 224 -15.69 17.26 -7.49
CA LEU A 224 -14.99 18.27 -6.68
C LEU A 224 -14.69 19.55 -7.48
N THR A 225 -15.74 20.27 -7.89
CA THR A 225 -15.64 21.62 -8.43
C THR A 225 -15.17 22.52 -7.29
N GLY A 226 -14.03 23.19 -7.48
CA GLY A 226 -13.32 23.87 -6.40
C GLY A 226 -12.12 23.09 -5.83
N LEU A 227 -11.70 21.97 -6.44
CA LEU A 227 -10.51 21.22 -6.03
C LEU A 227 -9.28 22.12 -5.84
N LEU A 228 -9.05 23.06 -6.77
CA LEU A 228 -7.92 24.00 -6.71
C LEU A 228 -7.99 24.94 -5.50
N ASP A 229 -9.20 25.22 -5.00
CA ASP A 229 -9.43 26.13 -3.89
C ASP A 229 -9.22 25.46 -2.54
N ILE A 230 -9.21 24.12 -2.47
CA ILE A 230 -8.97 23.36 -1.24
C ILE A 230 -7.62 22.63 -1.24
N MET A 231 -6.81 22.79 -2.30
CA MET A 231 -5.52 22.11 -2.47
C MET A 231 -4.60 22.14 -1.23
N PRO A 232 -4.53 23.21 -0.42
CA PRO A 232 -3.71 23.20 0.80
C PRO A 232 -4.09 22.11 1.83
N LEU A 233 -5.32 21.59 1.78
CA LEU A 233 -5.76 20.50 2.65
C LEU A 233 -5.29 19.13 2.14
N PHE A 234 -5.07 18.99 0.83
CA PHE A 234 -4.62 17.75 0.18
C PHE A 234 -3.10 17.68 0.07
N ALA A 235 -2.45 18.82 -0.15
CA ALA A 235 -1.01 18.98 -0.31
C ALA A 235 -0.50 20.08 0.64
N PRO A 236 -0.40 19.80 1.96
CA PRO A 236 -0.23 20.87 2.96
C PRO A 236 1.21 21.36 3.16
N THR A 237 2.21 20.77 2.49
CA THR A 237 3.63 21.09 2.71
C THR A 237 4.34 21.49 1.42
N ILE A 238 5.48 22.18 1.53
CA ILE A 238 6.35 22.47 0.37
C ILE A 238 6.76 21.16 -0.33
N ASN A 239 7.00 20.09 0.45
CA ASN A 239 7.38 18.78 -0.06
C ASN A 239 6.25 18.09 -0.86
N SER A 240 4.98 18.39 -0.56
CA SER A 240 3.83 17.82 -1.27
C SER A 240 3.90 18.04 -2.79
N TYR A 241 4.33 19.24 -3.21
CA TYR A 241 4.40 19.63 -4.62
C TYR A 241 5.55 18.97 -5.38
N LYS A 242 6.58 18.49 -4.68
CA LYS A 242 7.65 17.66 -5.27
C LYS A 242 7.17 16.25 -5.65
N ARG A 243 5.98 15.84 -5.16
CA ARG A 243 5.31 14.61 -5.57
C ARG A 243 4.44 14.80 -6.82
N LEU A 244 3.76 15.94 -6.94
CA LEU A 244 2.81 16.25 -8.02
C LEU A 244 3.52 16.69 -9.31
N VAL A 245 4.52 15.92 -9.73
CA VAL A 245 5.33 16.13 -10.94
C VAL A 245 5.15 14.96 -11.91
N GLU A 246 5.43 15.18 -13.19
CA GLU A 246 5.03 14.33 -14.34
C GLU A 246 5.53 12.87 -14.30
N ASP A 247 6.64 12.55 -13.63
CA ASP A 247 7.36 11.29 -13.87
C ASP A 247 6.91 10.06 -13.04
N PHE A 248 6.03 10.18 -12.05
CA PHE A 248 5.84 9.14 -11.02
C PHE A 248 4.38 8.71 -10.73
N SER A 249 3.50 8.71 -11.74
CA SER A 249 2.08 8.29 -11.60
C SER A 249 1.26 9.09 -10.57
N ALA A 250 1.76 10.24 -10.14
CA ALA A 250 1.02 11.21 -9.33
C ALA A 250 0.29 12.18 -10.25
N PRO A 251 -0.93 12.62 -9.89
CA PRO A 251 -1.67 13.55 -10.71
C PRO A 251 -0.99 14.92 -10.77
N ASN A 252 -1.06 15.56 -11.94
CA ASN A 252 -0.50 16.89 -12.23
C ASN A 252 -1.51 17.85 -12.88
N THR A 253 -2.70 17.37 -13.21
CA THR A 253 -3.78 18.12 -13.85
C THR A 253 -5.10 17.81 -13.14
N VAL A 254 -6.02 18.77 -13.10
CA VAL A 254 -7.41 18.53 -12.70
C VAL A 254 -8.06 17.70 -13.80
N SER A 255 -8.18 16.41 -13.53
CA SER A 255 -8.65 15.41 -14.48
C SER A 255 -9.43 14.32 -13.75
N TRP A 256 -10.37 13.73 -14.48
CA TRP A 256 -11.11 12.55 -14.06
C TRP A 256 -11.43 11.66 -15.25
N GLY A 257 -11.74 10.42 -14.97
CA GLY A 257 -11.94 9.40 -15.99
C GLY A 257 -12.08 8.02 -15.39
N LEU A 258 -12.41 7.07 -16.27
CA LEU A 258 -12.63 5.68 -15.90
C LEU A 258 -11.30 4.92 -15.91
N GLU A 259 -10.89 4.44 -14.74
CA GLU A 259 -9.71 3.58 -14.56
C GLU A 259 -8.35 4.15 -14.99
N HIS A 260 -8.17 5.47 -15.02
CA HIS A 260 -6.91 6.07 -15.43
C HIS A 260 -6.01 6.45 -14.24
N ARG A 261 -4.88 5.75 -14.09
CA ARG A 261 -4.00 5.86 -12.93
C ARG A 261 -3.20 7.17 -12.86
N ALA A 262 -3.23 8.03 -13.87
CA ALA A 262 -2.53 9.32 -13.83
C ALA A 262 -3.45 10.51 -13.45
N GLU A 263 -4.74 10.26 -13.18
CA GLU A 263 -5.72 11.31 -12.93
C GLU A 263 -5.79 11.79 -11.48
N SER A 264 -6.31 13.01 -11.31
CA SER A 264 -6.59 13.57 -9.98
C SER A 264 -7.73 12.81 -9.27
N ILE A 265 -8.78 12.46 -10.01
CA ILE A 265 -9.97 11.77 -9.51
C ILE A 265 -10.27 10.60 -10.45
N GLN A 266 -10.01 9.38 -10.01
CA GLN A 266 -10.35 8.19 -10.76
C GLN A 266 -11.75 7.70 -10.35
N LEU A 267 -12.62 7.49 -11.34
CA LEU A 267 -13.95 6.91 -11.14
C LEU A 267 -13.89 5.39 -11.36
N ILE A 268 -14.39 4.64 -10.39
CA ILE A 268 -14.53 3.18 -10.46
C ILE A 268 -16.03 2.91 -10.43
N THR A 269 -16.58 2.37 -11.52
CA THR A 269 -18.03 2.38 -11.80
C THR A 269 -18.56 1.00 -12.17
N PRO A 270 -19.89 0.79 -12.22
CA PRO A 270 -20.50 -0.53 -12.42
C PRO A 270 -20.13 -1.22 -13.75
N ALA A 271 -19.74 -0.45 -14.76
CA ALA A 271 -19.27 -1.00 -16.04
C ALA A 271 -17.97 -1.82 -15.89
N THR A 272 -17.24 -1.64 -14.78
CA THR A 272 -15.99 -2.35 -14.48
C THR A 272 -15.91 -2.97 -13.08
N ALA A 273 -16.89 -2.68 -12.20
CA ALA A 273 -16.96 -3.20 -10.84
C ALA A 273 -18.42 -3.48 -10.42
N ASN A 274 -18.65 -4.06 -9.24
CA ASN A 274 -20.01 -4.19 -8.72
C ASN A 274 -20.58 -2.80 -8.40
N ALA A 275 -21.87 -2.56 -8.65
CA ALA A 275 -22.54 -1.30 -8.29
C ALA A 275 -22.28 -0.88 -6.83
N ASN A 276 -22.24 -1.83 -5.90
CA ASN A 276 -21.94 -1.59 -4.48
C ASN A 276 -20.50 -1.15 -4.23
N THR A 277 -19.58 -1.36 -5.18
CA THR A 277 -18.16 -0.97 -5.08
C THR A 277 -17.81 0.31 -5.85
N THR A 278 -18.84 0.97 -6.42
CA THR A 278 -18.70 2.24 -7.14
C THR A 278 -18.19 3.33 -6.22
N ARG A 279 -17.12 4.03 -6.63
CA ARG A 279 -16.45 5.01 -5.77
C ARG A 279 -15.61 6.00 -6.58
N PHE A 280 -15.32 7.12 -5.93
CA PHE A 280 -14.27 8.03 -6.34
C PHE A 280 -12.97 7.65 -5.63
N GLU A 281 -11.89 7.46 -6.39
CA GLU A 281 -10.53 7.42 -5.87
C GLU A 281 -9.85 8.77 -6.12
N ILE A 282 -9.63 9.51 -5.04
CA ILE A 282 -9.02 10.84 -5.07
C ILE A 282 -7.54 10.69 -4.77
N ARG A 283 -6.70 11.00 -5.76
CA ARG A 283 -5.27 10.64 -5.81
C ARG A 283 -4.33 11.81 -5.49
N VAL A 284 -4.89 13.02 -5.40
CA VAL A 284 -4.18 14.26 -5.09
C VAL A 284 -3.64 14.32 -3.65
N PRO A 285 -4.29 13.78 -2.61
CA PRO A 285 -3.75 13.85 -1.25
C PRO A 285 -2.47 13.04 -1.08
N GLY A 286 -1.53 13.60 -0.33
CA GLY A 286 -0.31 12.92 0.07
C GLY A 286 -0.43 12.16 1.38
N ALA A 287 0.51 11.25 1.61
CA ALA A 287 0.63 10.59 2.91
C ALA A 287 0.97 11.56 4.05
N ASP A 288 1.42 12.77 3.73
CA ASP A 288 1.71 13.89 4.64
C ASP A 288 0.45 14.68 5.04
N ALA A 289 -0.66 14.50 4.33
CA ALA A 289 -1.90 15.23 4.59
C ALA A 289 -2.58 14.81 5.90
N ASN A 290 -3.31 15.74 6.53
CA ASN A 290 -4.17 15.42 7.67
C ASN A 290 -5.45 14.75 7.15
N PRO A 291 -5.70 13.46 7.48
CA PRO A 291 -6.83 12.72 6.92
C PRO A 291 -8.19 13.35 7.28
N HIS A 292 -8.30 14.05 8.41
CA HIS A 292 -9.53 14.74 8.81
C HIS A 292 -9.86 15.89 7.86
N PHE A 293 -8.88 16.75 7.58
CA PHE A 293 -9.08 17.87 6.66
C PHE A 293 -9.31 17.41 5.23
N VAL A 294 -8.62 16.35 4.80
CA VAL A 294 -8.84 15.76 3.48
C VAL A 294 -10.27 15.25 3.34
N LEU A 295 -10.72 14.39 4.26
CA LEU A 295 -12.07 13.82 4.18
C LEU A 295 -13.17 14.88 4.36
N ALA A 296 -12.97 15.84 5.28
CA ALA A 296 -13.87 16.97 5.43
C ALA A 296 -14.01 17.76 4.12
N ALA A 297 -12.90 18.04 3.43
CA ALA A 297 -12.92 18.79 2.18
C ALA A 297 -13.54 18.03 1.01
N ILE A 298 -13.32 16.72 0.94
CA ILE A 298 -13.97 15.90 -0.09
C ILE A 298 -15.49 15.90 0.12
N ILE A 299 -15.96 15.68 1.35
CA ILE A 299 -17.38 15.64 1.67
C ILE A 299 -18.03 17.00 1.44
N ALA A 300 -17.39 18.07 1.93
CA ALA A 300 -17.97 19.40 1.89
C ALA A 300 -18.00 19.98 0.47
N LEU A 301 -16.96 19.77 -0.35
CA LEU A 301 -17.02 20.12 -1.78
C LEU A 301 -18.00 19.24 -2.57
N GLY A 302 -18.03 17.94 -2.29
CA GLY A 302 -18.99 17.04 -2.93
C GLY A 302 -20.43 17.48 -2.67
N TRP A 303 -20.74 17.82 -1.41
CA TRP A 303 -22.05 18.35 -1.03
C TRP A 303 -22.34 19.71 -1.66
N PHE A 304 -21.38 20.64 -1.66
CA PHE A 304 -21.51 21.95 -2.32
C PHE A 304 -21.85 21.81 -3.81
N GLY A 305 -21.18 20.89 -4.51
CA GLY A 305 -21.47 20.59 -5.92
C GLY A 305 -22.89 20.07 -6.15
N VAL A 306 -23.37 19.19 -5.27
CA VAL A 306 -24.75 18.67 -5.29
C VAL A 306 -25.77 19.78 -5.02
N GLU A 307 -25.56 20.59 -3.98
CA GLU A 307 -26.48 21.65 -3.56
C GLU A 307 -26.59 22.75 -4.63
N LYS A 308 -25.47 23.14 -5.22
CA LYS A 308 -25.41 24.18 -6.26
C LYS A 308 -25.68 23.65 -7.68
N LYS A 309 -25.85 22.33 -7.84
CA LYS A 309 -26.04 21.65 -9.13
C LYS A 309 -24.98 22.05 -10.15
N LEU A 310 -23.72 22.02 -9.73
CA LEU A 310 -22.60 22.46 -10.59
C LEU A 310 -22.38 21.48 -11.73
N GLU A 311 -22.17 22.02 -12.93
CA GLU A 311 -21.75 21.22 -14.07
C GLU A 311 -20.31 20.71 -13.88
N ILE A 312 -20.01 19.58 -14.50
CA ILE A 312 -18.66 19.01 -14.52
C ILE A 312 -17.83 19.85 -15.51
N PRO A 313 -16.78 20.56 -15.05
CA PRO A 313 -16.12 21.59 -15.87
C PRO A 313 -15.22 21.03 -16.96
N VAL A 314 -14.85 19.74 -16.89
CA VAL A 314 -13.92 19.09 -17.83
C VAL A 314 -14.46 17.72 -18.25
N PRO A 315 -14.31 17.32 -19.53
CA PRO A 315 -14.71 15.99 -19.98
C PRO A 315 -13.85 14.88 -19.33
N PRO A 316 -14.37 13.64 -19.26
CA PRO A 316 -13.55 12.50 -18.85
C PRO A 316 -12.40 12.29 -19.81
N LEU A 317 -11.25 11.83 -19.32
CA LEU A 317 -10.20 11.34 -20.20
C LEU A 317 -10.58 9.95 -20.74
N PRO A 318 -10.28 9.68 -22.03
CA PRO A 318 -10.54 8.36 -22.63
C PRO A 318 -9.65 7.28 -21.99
N LYS A 319 -10.20 6.06 -21.90
CA LYS A 319 -9.51 4.91 -21.31
C LYS A 319 -8.29 4.50 -22.16
N GLY A 320 -7.08 4.69 -21.62
CA GLY A 320 -5.85 4.09 -22.15
C GLY A 320 -5.08 4.87 -23.22
N GLU A 321 -5.39 6.15 -23.45
CA GLU A 321 -4.57 7.00 -24.33
C GLU A 321 -3.50 7.76 -23.55
N ASP A 322 -2.28 7.83 -24.11
CA ASP A 322 -1.21 8.65 -23.59
C ASP A 322 -1.60 10.13 -23.60
N MET A 323 -1.29 10.84 -22.51
CA MET A 323 -1.55 12.27 -22.28
C MET A 323 -0.86 13.23 -23.28
N SER A 324 -0.20 12.71 -24.32
CA SER A 324 0.63 13.46 -25.27
C SER A 324 -0.13 14.03 -26.47
N GLY A 325 -1.38 13.59 -26.72
CA GLY A 325 -2.07 13.89 -27.99
C GLY A 325 -3.39 14.66 -27.90
N ALA A 326 -4.06 14.73 -26.75
CA ALA A 326 -5.39 15.31 -26.67
C ALA A 326 -5.33 16.78 -26.21
N SER A 327 -5.86 17.69 -27.04
CA SER A 327 -6.09 19.11 -26.73
C SER A 327 -7.23 19.31 -25.71
N VAL A 328 -7.27 18.48 -24.67
CA VAL A 328 -8.19 18.64 -23.55
C VAL A 328 -7.72 19.89 -22.80
N LYS A 329 -8.63 20.82 -22.53
CA LYS A 329 -8.43 21.93 -21.59
C LYS A 329 -8.15 21.37 -20.19
N SER A 330 -6.94 20.86 -19.96
CA SER A 330 -6.52 20.37 -18.66
C SER A 330 -6.03 21.56 -17.85
N MET A 331 -6.69 21.84 -16.73
CA MET A 331 -6.17 22.83 -15.79
C MET A 331 -5.02 22.18 -15.02
N PRO A 332 -3.78 22.72 -15.09
CA PRO A 332 -2.69 22.18 -14.31
C PRO A 332 -3.00 22.30 -12.82
N LEU A 333 -2.61 21.28 -12.05
CA LEU A 333 -2.54 21.43 -10.60
C LEU A 333 -1.49 22.47 -10.28
N ALA A 334 -1.76 23.24 -9.23
CA ALA A 334 -0.82 24.23 -8.74
C ALA A 334 0.52 23.57 -8.38
N LYS A 335 1.62 24.25 -8.72
CA LYS A 335 2.98 23.68 -8.64
C LYS A 335 3.72 24.06 -7.35
N SER A 336 3.09 24.83 -6.47
CA SER A 336 3.70 25.25 -5.20
C SER A 336 2.67 25.49 -4.11
N LEU A 337 3.11 25.40 -2.85
CA LEU A 337 2.28 25.75 -1.69
C LEU A 337 1.84 27.22 -1.76
N LYS A 338 2.72 28.11 -2.22
CA LYS A 338 2.43 29.55 -2.36
C LYS A 338 1.25 29.81 -3.30
N GLU A 339 1.25 29.16 -4.47
CA GLU A 339 0.18 29.32 -5.44
C GLU A 339 -1.17 28.86 -4.88
N VAL A 340 -1.22 27.72 -4.19
CA VAL A 340 -2.50 27.20 -3.65
C VAL A 340 -2.99 27.99 -2.46
N VAL A 341 -2.09 28.55 -1.63
CA VAL A 341 -2.49 29.32 -0.46
C VAL A 341 -3.13 30.61 -0.92
N THR A 342 -2.54 31.29 -1.91
CA THR A 342 -3.16 32.47 -2.55
C THR A 342 -4.55 32.14 -3.11
N LYS A 343 -4.72 30.98 -3.75
CA LYS A 343 -6.04 30.55 -4.25
C LYS A 343 -7.01 30.22 -3.12
N PHE A 344 -6.55 29.59 -2.04
CA PHE A 344 -7.37 29.20 -0.89
C PHE A 344 -7.87 30.41 -0.10
N THR A 345 -7.04 31.45 0.06
CA THR A 345 -7.36 32.65 0.84
C THR A 345 -7.93 33.81 0.03
N ARG A 346 -8.15 33.68 -1.29
CA ARG A 346 -8.79 34.77 -2.05
C ARG A 346 -10.24 35.00 -1.59
N PRO A 347 -10.79 36.23 -1.72
CA PRO A 347 -12.15 36.54 -1.27
C PRO A 347 -13.26 35.69 -1.91
N ASP A 348 -13.08 35.27 -3.16
CA ASP A 348 -14.01 34.46 -3.95
C ASP A 348 -13.69 32.94 -3.90
N SER A 349 -12.85 32.51 -2.97
CA SER A 349 -12.47 31.10 -2.82
C SER A 349 -13.68 30.25 -2.41
N VAL A 350 -13.92 29.13 -3.10
CA VAL A 350 -14.95 28.15 -2.69
C VAL A 350 -14.67 27.62 -1.28
N ALA A 351 -13.41 27.64 -0.82
CA ALA A 351 -13.08 27.24 0.55
C ALA A 351 -13.77 28.12 1.61
N ARG A 352 -14.03 29.40 1.33
CA ARG A 352 -14.73 30.30 2.26
C ARG A 352 -16.21 29.97 2.38
N GLU A 353 -16.85 29.65 1.26
CA GLU A 353 -18.24 29.19 1.23
C GLU A 353 -18.41 27.87 2.01
N VAL A 354 -17.43 26.98 1.89
CA VAL A 354 -17.54 25.61 2.41
C VAL A 354 -17.08 25.48 3.87
N PHE A 355 -16.07 26.25 4.29
CA PHE A 355 -15.48 26.15 5.63
C PHE A 355 -15.60 27.42 6.47
N GLY A 356 -16.02 28.52 5.88
CA GLY A 356 -16.08 29.83 6.53
C GLY A 356 -14.73 30.55 6.59
N ASP A 357 -14.81 31.88 6.66
CA ASP A 357 -13.64 32.76 6.65
C ASP A 357 -12.66 32.47 7.80
N SER A 358 -13.16 32.24 9.01
CA SER A 358 -12.29 32.01 10.17
C SER A 358 -11.37 30.80 9.98
N PHE A 359 -11.85 29.74 9.33
CA PHE A 359 -11.02 28.57 9.04
C PHE A 359 -10.01 28.88 7.95
N VAL A 360 -10.46 29.52 6.86
CA VAL A 360 -9.60 29.87 5.72
C VAL A 360 -8.46 30.79 6.13
N GLU A 361 -8.75 31.85 6.90
CA GLU A 361 -7.72 32.76 7.41
C GLU A 361 -6.73 32.02 8.32
N HIS A 362 -7.24 31.26 9.29
CA HIS A 362 -6.39 30.57 10.25
C HIS A 362 -5.48 29.53 9.58
N PHE A 363 -6.07 28.63 8.80
CA PHE A 363 -5.31 27.57 8.13
C PHE A 363 -4.35 28.14 7.10
N GLY A 364 -4.80 29.11 6.28
CA GLY A 364 -3.99 29.83 5.30
C GLY A 364 -2.77 30.48 5.94
N GLY A 365 -2.95 31.22 7.03
CA GLY A 365 -1.87 31.85 7.79
C GLY A 365 -0.81 30.86 8.29
N THR A 366 -1.20 29.63 8.67
CA THR A 366 -0.21 28.59 9.03
C THR A 366 0.64 28.15 7.84
N ARG A 367 0.08 28.12 6.63
CA ARG A 367 0.80 27.74 5.41
C ARG A 367 1.68 28.90 4.92
N GLU A 368 1.24 30.14 5.07
CA GLU A 368 2.07 31.31 4.80
C GLU A 368 3.34 31.32 5.67
N HIS A 369 3.24 30.90 6.93
CA HIS A 369 4.41 30.73 7.78
C HIS A 369 5.40 29.68 7.24
N GLU A 370 4.91 28.49 6.84
CA GLU A 370 5.72 27.45 6.22
C GLU A 370 6.42 27.95 4.93
N ILE A 371 5.70 28.73 4.11
CA ILE A 371 6.26 29.34 2.90
C ILE A 371 7.41 30.29 3.25
N ARG A 372 7.23 31.16 4.27
CA ARG A 372 8.30 32.08 4.71
C ARG A 372 9.56 31.32 5.15
N LEU A 373 9.40 30.26 5.95
CA LEU A 373 10.53 29.43 6.39
C LEU A 373 11.27 28.79 5.21
N TRP A 374 10.54 28.35 4.18
CA TRP A 374 11.14 27.80 2.97
C TRP A 374 11.86 28.85 2.13
N GLU A 375 11.29 30.06 2.00
CA GLU A 375 11.90 31.16 1.23
C GLU A 375 13.20 31.70 1.89
N GLU A 376 13.35 31.55 3.20
CA GLU A 376 14.56 31.92 3.96
C GLU A 376 15.64 30.82 3.99
N ALA A 377 15.28 29.58 3.63
CA ALA A 377 16.18 28.44 3.73
C ALA A 377 17.18 28.39 2.57
N VAL A 378 18.47 28.28 2.88
CA VAL A 378 19.52 27.95 1.89
C VAL A 378 19.79 26.46 1.95
N THR A 379 19.53 25.76 0.86
CA THR A 379 19.65 24.30 0.75
C THR A 379 21.00 23.86 0.19
N ASP A 380 21.38 22.61 0.48
CA ASP A 380 22.53 21.95 -0.16
C ASP A 380 22.50 22.03 -1.70
N TRP A 381 21.31 22.04 -2.29
CA TRP A 381 21.16 22.15 -3.74
C TRP A 381 21.68 23.50 -4.25
N GLU A 382 21.33 24.59 -3.57
CA GLU A 382 21.78 25.95 -3.92
C GLU A 382 23.29 26.07 -3.70
N VAL A 383 23.80 25.57 -2.56
CA VAL A 383 25.24 25.58 -2.27
C VAL A 383 26.01 24.83 -3.35
N ARG A 384 25.63 23.57 -3.66
CA ARG A 384 26.31 22.77 -4.69
C ARG A 384 26.24 23.39 -6.08
N ARG A 385 25.18 24.15 -6.38
CA ARG A 385 24.98 24.75 -7.70
C ARG A 385 25.72 26.07 -7.85
N TYR A 386 25.80 26.89 -6.80
CA TYR A 386 26.20 28.29 -6.92
C TYR A 386 27.55 28.61 -6.27
N ILE A 387 28.00 27.85 -5.26
CA ILE A 387 29.17 28.22 -4.42
C ILE A 387 30.47 28.44 -5.22
N GLU A 388 30.66 27.72 -6.33
CA GLU A 388 31.84 27.85 -7.18
C GLU A 388 31.57 28.65 -8.47
N THR A 389 30.31 28.87 -8.84
CA THR A 389 29.92 29.40 -10.16
C THR A 389 29.50 30.87 -10.15
N VAL A 390 29.16 31.43 -8.99
CA VAL A 390 28.69 32.82 -8.82
C VAL A 390 29.71 33.64 -8.05
#